data_AF-B2W6H1-F1
#
_entry.id   AF-B2W6H1-F1
#
_cell.length_a   1.000
_cell.length_b   1.000
_cell.length_c   1.000
_cell.angle_alpha   90.00
_cell.angle_beta   90.00
_cell.angle_gamma   90.00
#
_symmetry.space_group_name_H-M   'P 1'
#
loop_
_entity.id
_entity.type
_entity.pdbx_description
1 polymer ?
#
loop_
_entity_poly.entity_id
_entity_poly.type
_entity_poly.pdbx_seq_one_letter_code
_entity_poly.pdbx_strand_id
1 'polypeptide(L)'
;MSKVKPPKSKGVPNKHLHVRLSYLYQAATYLTLQTTIQDTITTGVALDEQTDSHDTAKTQRQSPLALELGSDIQQVSRKGQLRLAVDLKRSMCKSCNAVLIPGRTATQVIENLSKGGKKPWADVLVVTCNLCGGKKRFPVDAKRQLKKAKRRTVPVATTSITASEEDLCSVTTVPTGSE
;
A
#
# COMPACT_ATOMS: atom_id res chain seq x y z
N MET A 1 -50.69 7.37 24.24
CA MET A 1 -49.35 6.76 24.13
C MET A 1 -49.00 6.56 22.65
N SER A 2 -48.23 7.47 22.06
CA SER A 2 -47.90 7.46 20.63
C SER A 2 -46.80 6.44 20.34
N LYS A 3 -47.08 5.46 19.48
CA LYS A 3 -46.13 4.43 19.03
C LYS A 3 -44.94 5.11 18.32
N VAL A 4 -43.76 5.11 18.94
CA VAL A 4 -42.53 5.65 18.35
C VAL A 4 -42.14 4.78 17.15
N LYS A 5 -42.22 5.34 15.94
CA LYS A 5 -41.74 4.68 14.72
C LYS A 5 -40.20 4.64 14.74
N PRO A 6 -39.56 3.50 14.45
CA PRO A 6 -38.11 3.42 14.41
C PRO A 6 -37.55 4.34 13.31
N PRO A 7 -36.36 4.93 13.52
CA PRO A 7 -35.76 5.82 12.54
C PRO A 7 -35.46 5.04 11.25
N LYS A 8 -36.06 5.48 10.13
CA LYS A 8 -35.72 4.95 8.81
C LYS A 8 -34.23 5.21 8.55
N SER A 9 -33.49 4.18 8.16
CA SER A 9 -32.08 4.33 7.76
C SER A 9 -32.02 5.29 6.57
N LYS A 10 -31.39 6.45 6.75
CA LYS A 10 -31.15 7.38 5.64
C LYS A 10 -30.24 6.67 4.63
N GLY A 11 -30.72 6.52 3.39
CA GLY A 11 -29.94 5.91 2.31
C GLY A 11 -28.65 6.69 2.01
N VAL A 12 -27.71 6.05 1.32
CA VAL A 12 -26.45 6.71 0.90
C VAL A 12 -26.79 7.87 -0.04
N PRO A 13 -26.40 9.12 0.28
CA PRO A 13 -26.62 10.24 -0.61
C PRO A 13 -25.84 10.06 -1.90
N ASN A 14 -26.33 10.60 -3.01
CA ASN A 14 -25.65 10.56 -4.32
C ASN A 14 -25.30 9.15 -4.81
N LYS A 15 -26.21 8.17 -4.65
CA LYS A 15 -26.01 6.77 -5.05
C LYS A 15 -25.53 6.61 -6.50
N HIS A 16 -26.06 7.40 -7.43
CA HIS A 16 -25.67 7.36 -8.85
C HIS A 16 -24.19 7.69 -9.07
N LEU A 17 -23.64 8.65 -8.32
CA LEU A 17 -22.22 9.02 -8.40
C LEU A 17 -21.32 7.91 -7.83
N HIS A 18 -21.75 7.26 -6.74
CA HIS A 18 -21.04 6.10 -6.19
C HIS A 18 -21.00 4.93 -7.18
N VAL A 19 -22.11 4.66 -7.86
CA VAL A 19 -22.19 3.62 -8.90
C VAL A 19 -21.29 3.96 -10.09
N ARG A 20 -21.30 5.22 -10.54
CA ARG A 20 -20.41 5.69 -11.62
C ARG A 20 -18.94 5.52 -11.24
N LEU A 21 -18.57 5.91 -10.02
CA LEU A 21 -17.21 5.77 -9.51
C LEU A 21 -16.75 4.30 -9.46
N SER A 22 -17.60 3.38 -8.99
CA SER A 22 -17.28 1.95 -8.97
C SER A 22 -17.13 1.39 -10.39
N TYR A 23 -18.01 1.79 -11.31
CA TYR A 23 -17.94 1.36 -12.70
C TYR A 23 -16.65 1.81 -13.37
N LEU A 24 -16.29 3.09 -13.23
CA LEU A 24 -15.05 3.62 -13.80
C LEU A 24 -13.81 2.90 -13.26
N TYR A 25 -13.78 2.59 -11.96
CA TYR A 25 -12.69 1.83 -11.36
C TYR A 25 -12.60 0.39 -11.89
N GLN A 26 -13.73 -0.29 -12.01
CA GLN A 26 -13.79 -1.64 -12.57
C GLN A 26 -13.33 -1.66 -14.03
N ALA A 27 -13.82 -0.71 -14.85
CA ALA A 27 -13.43 -0.58 -16.25
C ALA A 27 -11.92 -0.28 -16.40
N ALA A 28 -11.39 0.67 -15.62
CA ALA A 28 -9.96 0.99 -15.63
C ALA A 28 -9.11 -0.24 -15.26
N THR A 29 -9.50 -0.95 -14.20
CA THR A 29 -8.80 -2.16 -13.75
C THR A 29 -8.85 -3.27 -14.82
N TYR A 30 -10.00 -3.47 -15.45
CA TYR A 30 -10.17 -4.46 -16.51
C TYR A 30 -9.24 -4.19 -17.71
N LEU A 31 -9.23 -2.95 -18.20
CA LEU A 31 -8.36 -2.56 -19.31
C LEU A 31 -6.87 -2.70 -18.95
N THR A 32 -6.48 -2.29 -17.75
CA THR A 32 -5.13 -2.48 -17.23
C THR A 32 -4.73 -3.97 -17.17
N LEU A 33 -5.65 -4.86 -16.81
CA LEU A 33 -5.39 -6.30 -16.77
C LEU A 33 -5.32 -6.90 -18.18
N GLN A 34 -6.14 -6.43 -19.11
CA GLN A 34 -6.14 -6.92 -20.50
C GLN A 34 -4.85 -6.59 -21.24
N THR A 35 -4.29 -5.37 -21.11
CA THR A 35 -3.05 -5.00 -21.82
C THR A 35 -1.91 -5.94 -21.48
N THR A 36 -1.84 -6.38 -20.22
CA THR A 36 -0.78 -7.30 -19.79
C THR A 36 -0.88 -8.70 -20.40
N ILE A 37 -2.10 -9.16 -20.75
CA ILE A 37 -2.28 -10.45 -21.42
C ILE A 37 -1.79 -10.36 -22.87
N GLN A 38 -2.10 -9.26 -23.56
CA GLN A 38 -1.65 -9.05 -24.95
C GLN A 38 -0.13 -8.98 -25.07
N ASP A 39 0.55 -8.34 -24.09
CA ASP A 39 2.01 -8.30 -24.04
C ASP A 39 2.61 -9.72 -23.91
N THR A 40 2.02 -10.58 -23.08
CA THR A 40 2.51 -11.98 -22.90
C THR A 40 2.28 -12.87 -24.11
N ILE A 41 1.17 -12.69 -24.84
CA ILE A 41 0.87 -13.49 -26.04
C ILE A 41 1.78 -13.07 -27.20
N THR A 42 2.00 -11.76 -27.37
CA THR A 42 2.87 -11.25 -28.43
C THR A 42 4.34 -11.63 -28.20
N THR A 43 4.79 -11.67 -26.95
CA THR A 43 6.16 -12.11 -26.61
C THR A 43 6.36 -13.62 -26.66
N GLY A 44 5.30 -14.43 -26.52
CA GLY A 44 5.40 -15.89 -26.60
C GLY A 44 5.51 -16.47 -28.02
N VAL A 45 5.22 -15.66 -29.06
CA VAL A 45 5.24 -16.10 -30.47
C VAL A 45 6.55 -15.73 -31.19
N ALA A 46 7.36 -14.83 -30.65
CA ALA A 46 8.65 -14.45 -31.23
C ALA A 46 9.81 -15.17 -30.53
N LEU A 47 10.05 -16.43 -30.89
CA LEU A 47 11.36 -17.08 -30.73
C LEU A 47 12.07 -16.94 -32.09
N ASP A 48 13.35 -16.57 -32.05
CA ASP A 48 14.27 -16.20 -33.15
C ASP A 48 14.09 -14.80 -33.78
N GLU A 49 14.75 -13.80 -33.19
CA GLU A 49 15.92 -13.18 -33.82
C GLU A 49 16.69 -12.32 -32.81
N GLN A 50 17.97 -12.66 -32.59
CA GLN A 50 18.93 -11.83 -31.86
C GLN A 50 19.43 -10.70 -32.75
N THR A 51 19.16 -9.45 -32.38
CA THR A 51 20.12 -8.36 -32.59
C THR A 51 20.13 -7.42 -31.38
N ASP A 52 21.34 -6.97 -31.12
CA ASP A 52 21.86 -6.41 -29.88
C ASP A 52 21.50 -4.92 -29.69
N SER A 53 21.41 -4.50 -28.43
CA SER A 53 21.69 -3.14 -27.93
C SER A 53 20.85 -1.95 -28.42
N HIS A 54 19.82 -1.56 -27.64
CA HIS A 54 19.75 -0.24 -26.98
C HIS A 54 18.59 -0.17 -25.97
N ASP A 55 18.97 0.20 -24.75
CA ASP A 55 18.22 0.36 -23.50
C ASP A 55 17.06 1.37 -23.58
N THR A 56 15.93 0.98 -24.18
CA THR A 56 14.66 1.67 -23.98
C THR A 56 13.85 0.89 -22.96
N ALA A 57 13.98 1.34 -21.71
CA ALA A 57 13.25 0.83 -20.55
C ALA A 57 11.84 0.38 -20.93
N LYS A 58 11.58 -0.92 -20.74
CA LYS A 58 10.27 -1.58 -20.87
C LYS A 58 9.24 -0.92 -19.95
N THR A 59 8.81 0.29 -20.32
CA THR A 59 7.74 1.03 -19.69
C THR A 59 6.49 0.30 -20.12
N GLN A 60 6.02 -0.62 -19.27
CA GLN A 60 4.75 -1.32 -19.47
C GLN A 60 3.69 -0.30 -19.88
N ARG A 61 3.30 -0.32 -21.15
CA ARG A 61 2.37 0.66 -21.71
C ARG A 61 0.99 0.34 -21.19
N GLN A 62 0.63 0.99 -20.08
CA GLN A 62 -0.77 1.01 -19.64
C GLN A 62 -1.63 1.60 -20.75
N SER A 63 -2.84 1.06 -20.93
CA SER A 63 -3.75 1.60 -21.94
C SER A 63 -4.05 3.08 -21.62
N PRO A 64 -3.95 3.99 -22.60
CA PRO A 64 -4.25 5.41 -22.38
C PRO A 64 -5.67 5.60 -21.85
N LEU A 65 -6.60 4.76 -22.33
CA LEU A 65 -7.98 4.73 -21.86
C LEU A 65 -8.10 4.40 -20.36
N ALA A 66 -7.29 3.48 -19.82
CA ALA A 66 -7.32 3.20 -18.37
C ALA A 66 -6.86 4.40 -17.53
N LEU A 67 -5.92 5.21 -18.05
CA LEU A 67 -5.47 6.44 -17.39
C LEU A 67 -6.54 7.54 -17.44
N GLU A 68 -7.22 7.68 -18.57
CA GLU A 68 -8.37 8.60 -18.71
C GLU A 68 -9.48 8.25 -17.73
N LEU A 69 -9.87 6.98 -17.64
CA LEU A 69 -10.84 6.51 -16.64
C LEU A 69 -10.38 6.78 -15.21
N GLY A 70 -9.08 6.64 -14.94
CA GLY A 70 -8.46 7.02 -13.65
C GLY A 70 -8.59 8.52 -13.33
N SER A 71 -8.41 9.38 -14.35
CA SER A 71 -8.67 10.82 -14.26
C SER A 71 -10.13 11.12 -13.95
N ASP A 72 -11.05 10.45 -14.66
CA ASP A 72 -12.48 10.64 -14.50
C ASP A 72 -12.97 10.27 -13.10
N ILE A 73 -12.39 9.23 -12.48
CA ILE A 73 -12.63 8.89 -11.08
C ILE A 73 -12.35 10.10 -10.16
N GLN A 74 -11.21 10.77 -10.33
CA GLN A 74 -10.86 11.96 -9.55
C GLN A 74 -11.78 13.14 -9.86
N GLN A 75 -12.14 13.31 -11.14
CA GLN A 75 -12.99 14.40 -11.58
C GLN A 75 -14.41 14.27 -11.00
N VAL A 76 -15.01 13.08 -11.10
CA VAL A 76 -16.33 12.77 -10.52
C VAL A 76 -16.31 12.92 -9.00
N SER A 77 -15.27 12.45 -8.33
CA SER A 77 -15.13 12.59 -6.88
C SER A 77 -15.08 14.06 -6.43
N ARG A 78 -14.29 14.89 -7.11
CA ARG A 78 -14.15 16.32 -6.77
C ARG A 78 -15.43 17.09 -7.09
N LYS A 79 -15.99 16.90 -8.29
CA LYS A 79 -17.23 17.56 -8.72
C LYS A 79 -18.42 17.16 -7.84
N GLY A 80 -18.52 15.88 -7.50
CA GLY A 80 -19.57 15.34 -6.63
C GLY A 80 -19.35 15.54 -5.14
N GLN A 81 -18.23 16.18 -4.73
CA GLN A 81 -17.79 16.30 -3.33
C GLN A 81 -17.82 14.96 -2.57
N LEU A 82 -17.51 13.86 -3.28
CA LEU A 82 -17.54 12.51 -2.73
C LEU A 82 -16.17 12.15 -2.14
N ARG A 83 -16.20 11.58 -0.94
CA ARG A 83 -15.00 10.98 -0.34
C ARG A 83 -14.77 9.59 -0.94
N LEU A 84 -13.65 9.43 -1.63
CA LEU A 84 -13.19 8.12 -2.09
C LEU A 84 -12.88 7.20 -0.90
N ALA A 85 -13.25 5.92 -1.04
CA ALA A 85 -12.86 4.87 -0.11
C ALA A 85 -11.34 4.83 0.07
N VAL A 86 -10.88 4.45 1.26
CA VAL A 86 -9.45 4.40 1.58
C VAL A 86 -8.74 3.42 0.66
N ASP A 87 -9.33 2.25 0.43
CA ASP A 87 -8.72 1.19 -0.38
C ASP A 87 -8.59 1.60 -1.85
N LEU A 88 -9.61 2.27 -2.39
CA LEU A 88 -9.54 2.86 -3.73
C LEU A 88 -8.43 3.91 -3.85
N LYS A 89 -8.25 4.76 -2.84
CA LYS A 89 -7.14 5.71 -2.83
C LYS A 89 -5.78 5.03 -2.68
N ARG A 90 -5.71 3.84 -2.08
CA ARG A 90 -4.46 3.06 -1.97
C ARG A 90 -4.10 2.40 -3.30
N SER A 91 -5.10 1.93 -4.05
CA SER A 91 -4.94 1.24 -5.33
C SER A 91 -4.84 2.15 -6.56
N MET A 92 -4.76 3.46 -6.41
CA MET A 92 -4.56 4.41 -7.52
C MET A 92 -3.30 5.23 -7.33
N CYS A 93 -2.63 5.70 -8.38
CA CYS A 93 -1.49 6.60 -8.27
C CYS A 93 -1.95 8.01 -7.86
N LYS A 94 -1.11 8.75 -7.11
CA LYS A 94 -1.44 10.13 -6.69
C LYS A 94 -1.22 11.15 -7.80
N SER A 95 -0.25 10.93 -8.67
CA SER A 95 0.16 11.87 -9.72
C SER A 95 -0.57 11.60 -11.03
N CYS A 96 -0.42 10.40 -11.59
CA CYS A 96 -0.96 10.05 -12.91
C CYS A 96 -2.32 9.31 -12.88
N ASN A 97 -2.90 9.09 -11.69
CA ASN A 97 -4.18 8.38 -11.49
C ASN A 97 -4.25 6.93 -12.01
N ALA A 98 -3.12 6.33 -12.40
CA ALA A 98 -3.05 4.93 -12.84
C ALA A 98 -3.49 3.95 -11.74
N VAL A 99 -4.15 2.85 -12.11
CA VAL A 99 -4.45 1.76 -11.17
C VAL A 99 -3.16 1.03 -10.82
N LEU A 100 -2.88 0.89 -9.53
CA LEU A 100 -1.69 0.23 -8.98
C LEU A 100 -2.00 -1.24 -8.69
N ILE A 101 -1.54 -2.12 -9.56
CA ILE A 101 -1.63 -3.58 -9.43
C ILE A 101 -0.23 -4.10 -9.11
N PRO A 102 -0.04 -4.72 -7.93
CA PRO A 102 1.28 -5.21 -7.52
C PRO A 102 1.77 -6.29 -8.48
N GLY A 103 3.06 -6.21 -8.84
CA GLY A 103 3.70 -7.13 -9.79
C GLY A 103 3.36 -6.87 -11.26
N ARG A 104 2.44 -5.95 -11.54
CA ARG A 104 2.16 -5.46 -12.90
C ARG A 104 2.53 -3.98 -12.97
N THR A 105 1.56 -3.10 -12.75
CA THR A 105 1.73 -1.64 -12.92
C THR A 105 2.44 -0.94 -11.76
N ALA A 106 2.59 -1.65 -10.64
CA ALA A 106 3.26 -1.17 -9.46
C ALA A 106 4.22 -2.21 -8.90
N THR A 107 5.36 -1.74 -8.40
CA THR A 107 6.30 -2.52 -7.60
C THR A 107 6.03 -2.27 -6.12
N GLN A 108 6.08 -3.32 -5.31
CA GLN A 108 5.89 -3.24 -3.86
C GLN A 108 7.13 -3.77 -3.15
N VAL A 109 7.68 -2.98 -2.25
CA VAL A 109 8.88 -3.34 -1.47
C VAL A 109 8.65 -2.90 -0.03
N ILE A 110 9.07 -3.71 0.94
CA ILE A 110 9.08 -3.33 2.34
C ILE A 110 10.44 -2.70 2.64
N GLU A 111 10.44 -1.41 2.97
CA GLU A 111 11.63 -0.66 3.37
C GLU A 111 11.61 -0.49 4.91
N ASN A 112 12.74 -0.78 5.57
CA ASN A 112 12.94 -0.45 6.99
C ASN A 112 14.15 0.49 7.13
N LEU A 113 13.88 1.79 7.24
CA LEU A 113 14.91 2.84 7.37
C LEU A 113 15.34 3.07 8.83
N SER A 114 14.98 2.19 9.76
CA SER A 114 15.51 2.26 11.13
C SER A 114 17.00 1.89 11.14
N LYS A 115 17.71 2.26 12.22
CA LYS A 115 19.16 2.01 12.39
C LYS A 115 19.49 0.51 12.25
N GLY A 116 19.83 0.08 11.03
CA GLY A 116 20.12 -1.31 10.67
C GLY A 116 18.90 -2.24 10.61
N GLY A 117 17.69 -1.73 10.36
CA GLY A 117 16.47 -2.56 10.27
C GLY A 117 16.04 -3.20 11.61
N LYS A 118 16.59 -2.75 12.73
CA LYS A 118 16.42 -3.38 14.05
C LYS A 118 15.02 -3.22 14.65
N LYS A 119 14.23 -2.24 14.19
CA LYS A 119 12.89 -1.97 14.72
C LYS A 119 11.83 -2.59 13.81
N PRO A 120 11.18 -3.70 14.19
CA PRO A 120 10.19 -4.35 13.32
C PRO A 120 8.95 -3.48 13.08
N TRP A 121 8.54 -2.64 14.03
CA TRP A 121 7.41 -1.71 13.86
C TRP A 121 7.70 -0.51 12.93
N ALA A 122 8.92 -0.42 12.39
CA ALA A 122 9.35 0.64 11.48
C ALA A 122 9.30 0.22 10.01
N ASP A 123 8.74 -0.96 9.72
CA ASP A 123 8.55 -1.44 8.36
C ASP A 123 7.54 -0.57 7.61
N VAL A 124 7.88 -0.20 6.37
CA VAL A 124 7.04 0.61 5.50
C VAL A 124 6.91 -0.06 4.15
N LEU A 125 5.68 -0.44 3.79
CA LEU A 125 5.34 -0.89 2.44
C LEU A 125 5.37 0.31 1.50
N VAL A 126 6.33 0.30 0.59
CA VAL A 126 6.46 1.29 -0.48
C VAL A 126 5.92 0.69 -1.77
N VAL A 127 4.84 1.29 -2.27
CA VAL A 127 4.24 0.98 -3.57
C VAL A 127 4.70 2.05 -4.55
N THR A 128 5.51 1.66 -5.53
CA THR A 128 6.05 2.54 -6.57
C THR A 128 5.29 2.30 -7.87
N CYS A 129 4.80 3.38 -8.49
CA CYS A 129 4.15 3.33 -9.79
C CYS A 129 5.19 3.19 -10.89
N ASN A 130 5.04 2.19 -11.75
CA ASN A 130 5.99 1.91 -12.84
C ASN A 130 5.85 2.88 -14.03
N LEU A 131 4.79 3.71 -14.05
CA LEU A 131 4.57 4.69 -15.13
C LEU A 131 5.24 6.03 -14.88
N CYS A 132 5.07 6.59 -13.67
CA CYS A 132 5.55 7.94 -13.35
C CYS A 132 6.53 7.96 -12.17
N GLY A 133 6.89 6.80 -11.62
CA GLY A 133 7.80 6.68 -10.46
C GLY A 133 7.22 7.13 -9.12
N GLY A 134 5.93 7.49 -9.06
CA GLY A 134 5.30 7.98 -7.84
C GLY A 134 5.28 6.93 -6.74
N LYS A 135 5.68 7.29 -5.51
CA LYS A 135 5.78 6.36 -4.37
C LYS A 135 4.66 6.61 -3.36
N LYS A 136 3.99 5.54 -2.92
CA LYS A 136 3.06 5.53 -1.80
C LYS A 136 3.64 4.70 -0.66
N ARG A 137 3.58 5.23 0.55
CA ARG A 137 4.19 4.62 1.74
C ARG A 137 3.12 4.29 2.77
N PHE A 138 3.10 3.05 3.22
CA PHE A 138 2.16 2.55 4.23
C PHE A 138 2.94 1.88 5.36
N PRO A 139 2.79 2.30 6.61
CA PRO A 139 3.42 1.60 7.72
C PRO A 139 2.84 0.20 7.85
N VAL A 140 3.72 -0.79 7.97
CA VAL A 140 3.42 -2.20 8.22
C VAL A 140 3.65 -2.47 9.70
N ASP A 141 2.75 -3.21 10.34
CA ASP A 141 2.81 -3.60 11.76
C ASP A 141 2.88 -2.48 12.81
N ALA A 142 2.80 -1.21 12.39
CA ALA A 142 2.70 -0.09 13.31
C ALA A 142 1.35 -0.13 14.04
N LYS A 143 1.38 -0.41 15.35
CA LYS A 143 0.18 -0.34 16.20
C LYS A 143 -0.42 1.06 16.10
N ARG A 144 -1.70 1.13 15.72
CA ARG A 144 -2.43 2.39 15.66
C ARG A 144 -2.44 3.01 17.05
N GLN A 145 -1.86 4.20 17.15
CA GLN A 145 -1.83 4.94 18.39
C GLN A 145 -3.26 5.16 18.91
N LEU A 146 -3.47 4.91 20.21
CA LEU A 146 -4.77 5.10 20.85
C LEU A 146 -5.22 6.57 20.73
N LYS A 147 -6.54 6.78 20.64
CA LYS A 147 -7.12 8.14 20.64
C LYS A 147 -6.78 8.85 21.97
N LYS A 148 -6.61 10.17 21.93
CA LYS A 148 -6.24 11.01 23.11
C LYS A 148 -7.08 10.70 24.36
N ALA A 149 -8.39 10.50 24.19
CA ALA A 149 -9.30 10.14 25.29
C ALA A 149 -8.91 8.84 26.00
N LYS A 150 -8.46 7.83 25.25
CA LYS A 150 -8.04 6.53 25.79
C LYS A 150 -6.60 6.55 26.33
N ARG A 151 -5.74 7.47 25.90
CA ARG A 151 -4.38 7.61 26.45
C ARG A 151 -4.38 8.18 27.87
N ARG A 152 -5.32 9.08 28.18
CA ARG A 152 -5.47 9.67 29.53
C ARG A 152 -5.94 8.66 30.59
N THR A 153 -6.58 7.58 30.16
CA THR A 153 -7.16 6.55 31.05
C THR A 153 -6.28 5.32 31.18
N VAL A 154 -5.16 5.23 30.44
CA VAL A 154 -4.18 4.17 30.64
C VAL A 154 -3.21 4.67 31.73
N PRO A 155 -3.22 4.09 32.94
CA PRO A 155 -2.20 4.41 33.93
C PRO A 155 -0.84 4.04 33.34
N VAL A 156 0.13 4.94 33.51
CA VAL A 156 1.53 4.75 33.14
C VAL A 156 2.06 3.59 33.98
N ALA A 157 1.97 2.37 33.45
CA ALA A 157 2.69 1.23 34.01
C ALA A 157 4.17 1.41 33.64
N THR A 158 4.90 1.89 34.64
CA THR A 158 6.35 1.91 34.83
C THR A 158 7.10 0.96 33.91
N THR A 159 7.78 1.50 32.90
CA THR A 159 8.97 0.84 32.34
C THR A 159 10.14 1.36 33.15
N SER A 160 10.38 0.77 34.32
CA SER A 160 11.60 0.98 35.07
C SER A 160 12.74 0.34 34.29
N ILE A 161 13.60 1.21 33.76
CA ILE A 161 15.01 0.93 33.57
C ILE A 161 15.56 0.58 34.95
N THR A 162 15.93 -0.67 35.19
CA THR A 162 16.85 -1.03 36.26
C THR A 162 18.09 -1.61 35.61
N ALA A 163 19.08 -0.73 35.41
CA ALA A 163 20.47 -1.13 35.50
C ALA A 163 20.76 -1.45 36.97
N SER A 164 21.30 -2.63 37.22
CA SER A 164 22.01 -2.97 38.45
C SER A 164 23.03 -4.06 38.11
N GLU A 165 24.22 -3.60 37.72
CA GLU A 165 25.52 -4.05 38.26
C GLU A 165 25.41 -4.05 39.82
N GLU A 166 25.90 -4.97 40.66
CA GLU A 166 26.92 -6.03 40.64
C GLU A 166 26.56 -7.05 41.77
N ASP A 167 26.93 -8.34 41.65
CA ASP A 167 27.85 -8.99 42.61
C ASP A 167 28.05 -10.51 42.39
N LEU A 168 29.33 -10.82 42.19
CA LEU A 168 30.15 -11.94 42.70
C LEU A 168 29.91 -13.44 42.39
N CYS A 169 30.97 -14.00 41.78
CA CYS A 169 31.69 -15.24 42.11
C CYS A 169 31.01 -16.61 42.00
N SER A 170 31.45 -17.37 40.98
CA SER A 170 32.11 -18.66 41.22
C SER A 170 32.98 -19.08 40.03
N VAL A 171 34.27 -19.20 40.30
CA VAL A 171 35.35 -19.80 39.51
C VAL A 171 35.03 -21.26 39.17
N THR A 172 35.32 -21.72 37.94
CA THR A 172 35.96 -23.04 37.65
C THR A 172 36.53 -23.06 36.23
N THR A 173 37.84 -22.88 36.17
CA THR A 173 38.88 -23.40 35.25
C THR A 173 38.49 -24.18 33.98
N VAL A 174 39.01 -23.71 32.84
CA VAL A 174 39.32 -24.48 31.63
C VAL A 174 40.73 -25.08 31.77
N PRO A 175 40.99 -26.35 31.42
CA PRO A 175 42.33 -26.83 31.15
C PRO A 175 42.62 -26.78 29.64
N THR A 176 43.73 -26.12 29.28
CA THR A 176 44.38 -26.25 27.97
C THR A 176 45.80 -26.76 28.20
N GLY A 177 46.19 -27.79 27.44
CA GLY A 177 47.54 -28.38 27.40
C GLY A 177 47.44 -29.91 27.50
N SER A 178 48.15 -30.75 26.76
CA SER A 178 49.13 -30.64 25.67
C SER A 178 49.70 -32.05 25.56
N GLU A 179 49.61 -32.70 24.39
CA GLU A 179 50.53 -33.74 23.91
C GLU A 179 50.63 -33.61 22.39
#